data_AF-A0A968TZU3-F1
#
_entry.id   AF-A0A968TZU3-F1
#
_cell.length_a   1.000
_cell.length_b   1.000
_cell.length_c   1.000
_cell.angle_alpha   90.00
_cell.angle_beta   90.00
_cell.angle_gamma   90.00
#
_symmetry.space_group_name_H-M   'P 1'
#
loop_
_entity.id
_entity.type
_entity.pdbx_description
1 polymer ?
#
loop_
_entity_poly.entity_id
_entity_poly.type
_entity_poly.pdbx_seq_one_letter_code
_entity_poly.pdbx_strand_id
1 'polypeptide(L)'
;MNKLLDWNRSRWLLTLLIVALLLPVSVAHAQATDAMQVNESSAVASFPTSITFTLDVAGDTDIVEVELLYGAARGDTLTVVPVEMVPGQRIETQHVLDTRIFYMPPGLI
;
A
#
# COMPACT_ATOMS: atom_id res chain seq x y z
N MET A 1 -36.15 -9.32 -56.29
CA MET A 1 -35.09 -10.35 -56.36
C MET A 1 -33.86 -9.78 -55.64
N ASN A 2 -33.89 -9.71 -54.30
CA ASN A 2 -32.96 -8.86 -53.50
C ASN A 2 -31.96 -9.63 -52.62
N LYS A 3 -32.02 -10.98 -52.60
CA LYS A 3 -31.22 -11.83 -51.69
C LYS A 3 -29.69 -11.67 -51.81
N LEU A 4 -29.18 -11.18 -52.94
CA LEU A 4 -27.74 -11.02 -53.16
C LEU A 4 -27.15 -9.76 -52.50
N LEU A 5 -27.97 -8.72 -52.29
CA LEU A 5 -27.52 -7.48 -51.64
C LEU A 5 -27.47 -7.64 -50.11
N ASP A 6 -28.40 -8.42 -49.56
CA ASP A 6 -28.55 -8.68 -48.13
C ASP A 6 -27.39 -9.53 -47.58
N TRP A 7 -26.89 -10.47 -48.40
CA TRP A 7 -25.74 -11.31 -48.06
C TRP A 7 -24.49 -10.47 -47.78
N ASN A 8 -24.21 -9.47 -48.63
CA ASN A 8 -22.98 -8.70 -48.52
C ASN A 8 -22.98 -7.77 -47.29
N ARG A 9 -24.16 -7.23 -46.94
CA ARG A 9 -24.36 -6.40 -45.74
C ARG A 9 -24.24 -7.23 -44.45
N SER A 10 -24.77 -8.45 -44.44
CA SER A 10 -24.68 -9.38 -43.31
C SER A 10 -23.23 -9.81 -43.03
N ARG A 11 -22.45 -10.10 -44.08
CA ARG A 11 -21.01 -10.41 -43.91
C ARG A 11 -20.25 -9.24 -43.31
N TRP A 12 -20.52 -8.02 -43.78
CA TRP A 12 -19.88 -6.82 -43.25
C TRP A 12 -20.17 -6.58 -41.76
N LEU A 13 -21.42 -6.80 -41.35
CA LEU A 13 -21.82 -6.70 -39.95
C LEU A 13 -21.13 -7.75 -39.07
N LEU A 14 -20.99 -8.98 -39.56
CA LEU A 14 -20.25 -10.05 -38.87
C LEU A 14 -18.76 -9.71 -38.75
N THR A 15 -18.14 -9.19 -39.81
CA THR A 15 -16.73 -8.78 -39.75
C THR A 15 -16.53 -7.66 -38.75
N LEU A 16 -17.41 -6.65 -38.73
CA LEU A 16 -17.33 -5.56 -37.75
C LEU A 16 -17.51 -6.04 -36.31
N LEU A 17 -18.43 -6.99 -36.09
CA LEU A 17 -18.64 -7.58 -34.76
C LEU A 17 -17.41 -8.35 -34.27
N ILE A 18 -16.78 -9.14 -35.16
CA ILE A 18 -15.57 -9.90 -34.83
C ILE A 18 -14.38 -8.96 -34.56
N VAL A 19 -14.23 -7.90 -35.35
CA VAL A 19 -13.19 -6.87 -35.13
C VAL A 19 -13.41 -6.14 -33.82
N ALA A 20 -14.66 -5.79 -33.48
CA ALA A 20 -14.98 -5.15 -32.21
C ALA A 20 -14.71 -6.06 -31.00
N LEU A 21 -14.90 -7.38 -31.16
CA LEU A 21 -14.64 -8.38 -30.12
C LEU A 21 -13.14 -8.68 -29.94
N LEU A 22 -12.34 -8.49 -31.00
CA LEU A 22 -10.88 -8.68 -30.99
C LEU A 22 -10.12 -7.43 -30.55
N LEU A 23 -10.78 -6.29 -30.36
CA LEU A 23 -10.14 -5.11 -29.79
C LEU A 23 -9.75 -5.43 -28.35
N PRO A 24 -8.47 -5.38 -27.99
CA PRO A 24 -8.06 -5.50 -26.60
C PRO A 24 -8.70 -4.33 -25.85
N VAL A 25 -9.63 -4.64 -24.95
CA VAL A 25 -10.09 -3.68 -23.95
C VAL A 25 -8.89 -3.47 -23.04
N SER A 26 -8.10 -2.44 -23.33
CA SER A 26 -7.04 -1.99 -22.44
C SER A 26 -7.71 -1.50 -21.16
N VAL A 27 -7.88 -2.41 -20.21
CA VAL A 27 -8.25 -2.08 -18.84
C VAL A 27 -7.06 -1.33 -18.29
N ALA A 28 -7.11 0.00 -18.38
CA ALA A 28 -6.20 0.87 -17.67
C ALA A 28 -6.40 0.55 -16.19
N HIS A 29 -5.53 -0.28 -15.65
CA HIS A 29 -5.43 -0.47 -14.21
C HIS A 29 -4.98 0.88 -13.69
N ALA A 30 -5.88 1.62 -13.06
CA ALA A 30 -5.52 2.78 -12.27
C ALA A 30 -4.55 2.27 -11.21
N GLN A 31 -3.24 2.49 -11.43
CA GLN A 31 -2.28 2.35 -10.37
C GLN A 31 -2.64 3.44 -9.38
N ALA A 32 -3.31 3.06 -8.29
CA ALA A 32 -3.48 3.89 -7.13
C ALA A 32 -2.07 4.27 -6.68
N THR A 33 -1.59 5.39 -7.19
CA THR A 33 -0.40 6.06 -6.69
C THR A 33 -0.92 6.80 -5.48
N ASP A 34 -1.15 6.06 -4.40
CA ASP A 34 -1.43 6.67 -3.12
C ASP A 34 -0.13 7.36 -2.73
N ALA A 35 -0.04 8.67 -2.98
CA ALA A 35 1.18 9.43 -2.89
C ALA A 35 1.48 9.73 -1.42
N MET A 36 1.69 8.68 -0.64
CA MET A 36 2.11 8.78 0.73
C MET A 36 3.62 9.02 0.75
N GLN A 37 4.02 10.20 1.19
CA GLN A 37 5.40 10.62 1.34
C GLN A 37 5.84 10.46 2.79
N VAL A 38 6.79 9.56 3.02
CA VAL A 38 7.45 9.42 4.32
C VAL A 38 8.58 10.44 4.41
N ASN A 39 8.43 11.42 5.29
CA ASN A 39 9.43 12.46 5.54
C ASN A 39 10.46 11.98 6.57
N GLU A 40 10.01 11.27 7.60
CA GLU A 40 10.85 10.64 8.61
C GLU A 40 10.30 9.27 9.00
N SER A 41 11.18 8.27 9.08
CA SER A 41 10.91 7.00 9.74
C SER A 41 12.19 6.57 10.44
N SER A 42 12.20 6.67 11.77
CA SER A 42 13.40 6.44 12.57
C SER A 42 13.12 5.64 13.83
N ALA A 43 14.16 4.93 14.30
CA ALA A 43 14.15 4.20 15.55
C ALA A 43 15.47 4.47 16.29
N VAL A 44 15.41 5.09 17.46
CA VAL A 44 16.58 5.45 18.25
C VAL A 44 16.55 4.68 19.56
N ALA A 45 17.55 3.82 19.77
CA ALA A 45 17.69 3.01 20.97
C ALA A 45 18.44 3.77 22.07
N SER A 46 17.82 3.87 23.23
CA SER A 46 18.45 4.26 24.50
C SER A 46 18.65 3.00 25.33
N PHE A 47 19.70 2.23 25.06
CA PHE A 47 19.94 0.97 25.75
C PHE A 47 20.32 1.21 27.24
N PRO A 48 19.83 0.39 28.18
CA PRO A 48 18.90 -0.74 28.03
C PRO A 48 17.42 -0.36 28.27
N THR A 49 17.08 0.92 28.19
CA THR A 49 15.86 1.46 28.78
C THR A 49 14.70 1.52 27.81
N SER A 50 14.94 1.99 26.58
CA SER A 50 13.87 2.23 25.64
C SER A 50 14.33 2.28 24.19
N ILE A 51 13.36 2.19 23.28
CA ILE A 51 13.50 2.59 21.88
C ILE A 51 12.41 3.61 21.59
N THR A 52 12.80 4.70 20.95
CA THR A 52 11.88 5.73 20.47
C THR A 52 11.75 5.60 18.96
N PHE A 53 10.52 5.37 18.49
CA PHE A 53 10.15 5.33 17.09
C PHE A 53 9.50 6.65 16.70
N THR A 54 9.92 7.24 15.58
CA THR A 54 9.36 8.49 15.05
C THR A 54 8.89 8.25 13.62
N LEU A 55 7.71 8.78 13.30
CA LEU A 55 7.14 8.80 11.96
C LEU A 55 6.62 10.21 11.64
N ASP A 56 7.10 10.78 10.54
CA ASP A 56 6.48 11.93 9.85
C ASP A 56 6.12 11.47 8.44
N VAL A 57 4.83 11.48 8.14
CA VAL A 57 4.27 11.04 6.87
C VAL A 57 3.19 12.01 6.41
N ALA A 58 3.16 12.30 5.11
CA ALA A 58 2.14 13.11 4.46
C ALA A 58 1.51 12.32 3.31
N GLY A 59 0.25 12.59 2.99
CA GLY A 59 -0.46 11.97 1.86
C GLY A 59 -1.50 12.88 1.27
N ASP A 60 -1.91 12.57 0.04
CA ASP A 60 -2.98 13.29 -0.67
C ASP A 60 -4.39 12.96 -0.14
N THR A 61 -4.52 11.86 0.62
CA THR A 61 -5.73 11.46 1.33
C THR A 61 -5.48 11.32 2.82
N ASP A 62 -6.56 11.31 3.61
CA ASP A 62 -6.46 11.15 5.06
C ASP A 62 -5.83 9.79 5.42
N ILE A 63 -4.77 9.85 6.21
CA ILE A 63 -4.17 8.72 6.90
C ILE A 63 -5.06 8.44 8.10
N VAL A 64 -5.65 7.26 8.17
CA VAL A 64 -6.62 6.89 9.22
C VAL A 64 -6.06 5.92 10.24
N GLU A 65 -4.93 5.30 9.94
CA GLU A 65 -4.31 4.26 10.77
C GLU A 65 -2.79 4.27 10.58
N VAL A 66 -2.07 4.06 11.69
CA VAL A 66 -0.61 3.86 11.71
C VAL A 66 -0.31 2.66 12.59
N GLU A 67 0.42 1.70 12.03
CA GLU A 67 0.92 0.54 12.76
C GLU A 67 2.44 0.59 12.83
N LEU A 68 2.98 0.38 14.03
CA LEU A 68 4.40 0.14 14.24
C LEU A 68 4.68 -1.36 14.12
N LEU A 69 5.58 -1.72 13.22
CA LEU A 69 6.09 -3.07 13.07
C LEU A 69 7.54 -3.12 13.53
N TYR A 70 7.86 -3.97 14.51
CA TYR A 70 9.23 -4.15 14.97
C TYR A 70 9.52 -5.61 15.33
N GLY A 71 10.78 -6.02 15.22
CA GLY A 71 11.22 -7.36 15.54
C GLY A 71 12.74 -7.43 15.70
N ALA A 72 13.25 -8.58 16.10
CA ALA A 72 14.69 -8.80 16.15
C ALA A 72 15.27 -8.84 14.74
N ALA A 73 16.48 -8.30 14.55
CA ALA A 73 17.13 -8.23 13.23
C ALA A 73 17.34 -9.59 12.52
N ARG A 74 17.31 -10.71 13.27
CA ARG A 74 17.42 -12.08 12.75
C ARG A 74 16.20 -12.95 13.10
N GLY A 75 15.09 -12.34 13.48
CA GLY A 75 13.85 -13.04 13.79
C GLY A 75 12.87 -12.96 12.62
N ASP A 76 12.09 -14.02 12.42
CA ASP A 76 11.05 -14.07 11.39
C ASP A 76 9.70 -13.51 11.89
N THR A 77 9.64 -13.10 13.16
CA THR A 77 8.42 -12.61 13.81
C THR A 77 8.50 -11.10 14.03
N LEU A 78 7.45 -10.40 13.61
CA LEU A 78 7.23 -8.99 13.89
C LEU A 78 6.12 -8.82 14.94
N THR A 79 6.34 -7.91 15.86
CA THR A 79 5.30 -7.35 16.73
C THR A 79 4.63 -6.20 15.99
N VAL A 80 3.29 -6.18 16.02
CA VAL A 80 2.46 -5.11 15.47
C VAL A 80 1.84 -4.33 16.62
N VAL A 81 2.01 -3.01 16.63
CA VAL A 81 1.45 -2.12 17.65
C VAL A 81 0.69 -0.99 16.97
N PRO A 82 -0.62 -0.82 17.22
CA PRO A 82 -1.34 0.34 16.73
C PRO A 82 -0.83 1.60 17.44
N VAL A 83 -0.60 2.67 16.67
CA VAL A 83 -0.15 3.95 17.19
C VAL A 83 -1.33 4.90 17.28
N GLU A 84 -1.54 5.50 18.46
CA GLU A 84 -2.56 6.52 18.63
C GLU A 84 -2.23 7.75 17.78
N MET A 85 -3.20 8.17 16.95
CA MET A 85 -3.10 9.31 16.06
C MET A 85 -4.49 9.87 15.75
N VAL A 86 -4.55 11.11 15.28
CA VAL A 86 -5.77 11.75 14.79
C VAL A 86 -5.74 11.72 13.27
N PRO A 87 -6.77 11.20 12.59
CA PRO A 87 -6.77 11.11 11.13
C PRO A 87 -6.53 12.44 10.43
N GLY A 88 -5.77 12.40 9.35
CA GLY A 88 -5.48 13.56 8.52
C GLY A 88 -4.41 13.30 7.46
N GLN A 89 -4.17 14.30 6.61
CA GLN A 89 -3.22 14.22 5.49
C GLN A 89 -1.74 14.28 5.91
N ARG A 90 -1.46 14.58 7.18
CA ARG A 90 -0.10 14.56 7.74
C ARG A 90 -0.15 14.03 9.15
N ILE A 91 0.67 13.03 9.43
CA ILE A 91 0.80 12.41 10.74
C ILE A 91 2.24 12.58 11.23
N GLU A 92 2.37 13.23 12.37
CA GLU A 92 3.61 13.30 13.13
C GLU A 92 3.37 12.58 14.45
N THR A 93 4.01 11.43 14.64
CA THR A 93 3.80 10.60 15.83
C THR A 93 5.10 9.99 16.35
N GLN A 94 5.09 9.71 17.64
CA GLN A 94 6.19 9.09 18.35
C GLN A 94 5.67 7.98 19.26
N HIS A 95 6.31 6.81 19.19
CA HIS A 95 6.03 5.68 20.05
C HIS A 95 7.27 5.30 20.85
N VAL A 96 7.14 5.15 22.16
CA VAL A 96 8.25 4.75 23.05
C VAL A 96 8.01 3.34 23.57
N LEU A 97 8.89 2.42 23.18
CA LEU A 97 8.94 1.07 23.72
C LEU A 97 9.83 1.04 24.96
N ASP A 98 9.26 0.69 26.12
CA ASP A 98 10.05 0.40 27.34
C ASP A 98 10.63 -1.02 27.25
N THR A 99 11.95 -1.10 27.07
CA THR A 99 12.65 -2.37 26.87
C THR A 99 13.02 -3.08 28.17
N ARG A 100 12.72 -2.47 29.33
CA ARG A 100 12.88 -3.10 30.65
C ARG A 100 11.67 -3.97 31.00
N ILE A 101 10.49 -3.59 30.51
CA ILE A 101 9.23 -4.33 30.71
C ILE A 101 8.98 -5.26 29.53
N PHE A 102 9.16 -4.77 28.30
CA PHE A 102 9.01 -5.55 27.08
C PHE A 102 10.40 -5.97 26.58
N TYR A 103 10.80 -7.19 26.97
CA TYR A 103 12.09 -7.77 26.61
C TYR A 103 12.29 -7.78 25.09
N MET A 104 13.30 -7.07 24.60
CA MET A 104 13.81 -7.29 23.25
C MET A 104 14.49 -8.66 23.20
N PRO A 105 14.24 -9.49 22.17
CA PRO A 105 15.04 -10.69 21.96
C PRO A 105 16.52 -10.29 21.91
N PRO A 106 17.40 -10.94 22.68
CA PRO A 106 18.79 -10.54 22.76
C PRO A 106 19.39 -10.66 21.38
N GLY A 107 20.01 -9.57 20.91
CA GLY A 107 20.91 -9.64 19.76
C GLY A 107 22.02 -10.61 20.12
N LEU A 108 22.09 -11.74 19.41
CA LEU A 108 23.17 -12.71 19.55
C LEU A 108 24.49 -11.97 19.28
N ILE A 109 25.28 -11.85 20.35
CA ILE A 109 26.71 -11.51 20.34
C ILE A 109 27.46 -12.43 19.36
#